data_AF-A0A645BF39-F1
#
_entry.id   AF-A0A645BF39-F1
#
_cell.length_a   1.000
_cell.length_b   1.000
_cell.length_c   1.000
_cell.angle_alpha   90.00
_cell.angle_beta   90.00
_cell.angle_gamma   90.00
#
_symmetry.space_group_name_H-M   'P 1'
#
loop_
_entity.id
_entity.type
_entity.pdbx_description
1 polymer ?
#
loop_
_entity_poly.entity_id
_entity_poly.type
_entity_poly.pdbx_seq_one_letter_code
_entity_poly.pdbx_strand_id
1 'polypeptide(L)'
;MKLSVWDVLSIVVLLAALIVFGVVLAIFANPTSSINPFPPATLPPTIDIPTSTATSVMLPPTWTPTVYYTPTPRPTSTMFPTETPLVLPK
;
A
#
# COMPACT_ATOMS: atom_id res chain seq x y z
N MET A 1 2.07 71.47 -9.28
CA MET A 1 2.84 70.32 -9.80
C MET A 1 2.40 70.09 -11.23
N LYS A 2 3.32 70.00 -12.20
CA LYS A 2 3.00 69.86 -13.63
C LYS A 2 3.45 68.49 -14.08
N LEU A 3 2.51 67.65 -14.51
CA LEU A 3 2.79 66.32 -15.03
C LEU A 3 3.57 66.47 -16.35
N SER A 4 4.73 65.83 -16.41
CA SER A 4 5.50 65.69 -17.64
C SER A 4 4.93 64.58 -18.51
N VAL A 5 5.19 64.64 -19.81
CA VAL A 5 4.85 63.55 -20.75
C VAL A 5 5.49 62.23 -20.28
N TRP A 6 6.69 62.30 -19.71
CA TRP A 6 7.40 61.14 -19.16
C TRP A 6 6.71 60.53 -17.95
N ASP A 7 6.06 61.34 -17.11
CA ASP A 7 5.31 60.83 -15.95
C ASP A 7 4.09 60.05 -16.43
N VAL A 8 3.37 60.59 -17.42
CA VAL A 8 2.21 59.92 -18.03
C VAL A 8 2.63 58.61 -18.69
N LEU A 9 3.72 58.62 -19.47
CA LEU A 9 4.23 57.42 -20.13
C LEU A 9 4.64 56.36 -19.09
N SER A 10 5.29 56.77 -18.00
CA SER A 10 5.69 55.87 -16.92
C SER A 10 4.49 55.20 -16.24
N ILE A 11 3.41 55.96 -15.99
CA ILE A 11 2.16 55.43 -15.43
C ILE A 11 1.53 54.41 -16.39
N VAL A 12 1.46 54.71 -17.69
CA VAL A 12 0.90 53.80 -18.69
C VAL A 12 1.70 52.50 -18.77
N VAL A 13 3.02 52.59 -18.81
CA VAL A 13 3.91 51.41 -18.83
C VAL A 13 3.75 50.59 -17.56
N LEU A 14 3.64 51.24 -16.39
CA LEU A 14 3.42 50.55 -15.12
C LEU A 14 2.08 49.80 -15.09
N LEU A 15 1.01 50.41 -15.59
CA LEU A 15 -0.29 49.75 -15.72
C LEU A 15 -0.23 48.56 -16.70
N ALA A 16 0.43 48.72 -17.85
CA ALA A 16 0.61 47.63 -18.80
C ALA A 16 1.39 46.46 -18.17
N ALA A 17 2.45 46.75 -17.41
CA ALA A 17 3.22 45.74 -16.70
C ALA A 17 2.38 44.99 -15.65
N LEU A 18 1.53 45.69 -14.90
CA LEU A 18 0.61 45.07 -13.93
C LEU A 18 -0.42 44.16 -14.61
N ILE A 19 -0.93 44.56 -15.78
CA ILE A 19 -1.85 43.72 -16.57
C ILE A 19 -1.14 42.45 -17.03
N VAL A 20 0.06 42.58 -17.61
CA VAL A 20 0.86 41.41 -18.06
C VAL A 20 1.15 40.49 -16.88
N PHE A 21 1.56 41.04 -15.74
CA PHE A 21 1.81 40.27 -14.52
C PHE A 21 0.56 39.51 -14.05
N GLY A 22 -0.60 40.16 -14.05
CA GLY A 22 -1.89 39.53 -13.71
C GLY A 22 -2.27 38.40 -14.66
N VAL A 23 -2.06 38.59 -15.97
CA VAL A 23 -2.31 37.54 -16.97
C VAL A 23 -1.39 36.35 -16.75
N VAL A 24 -0.10 36.58 -16.51
CA VAL A 24 0.86 35.49 -16.21
C VAL A 24 0.41 34.74 -14.96
N LEU A 25 0.09 35.42 -13.86
CA LEU A 25 -0.41 34.76 -12.65
C LEU A 25 -1.69 33.94 -12.91
N ALA A 26 -2.62 34.45 -13.70
CA ALA A 26 -3.85 33.74 -14.06
C ALA A 26 -3.56 32.44 -14.85
N ILE A 27 -2.59 32.49 -15.78
CA ILE A 27 -2.13 31.31 -16.52
C ILE A 27 -1.51 30.27 -15.57
N PHE A 28 -0.68 30.70 -14.61
CA PHE A 28 -0.08 29.78 -13.63
C PHE A 28 -1.12 29.19 -12.68
N ALA A 29 -2.13 29.96 -12.28
CA ALA A 29 -3.21 29.48 -11.42
C ALA A 29 -4.15 28.51 -12.15
N ASN A 30 -4.41 28.74 -13.45
CA ASN A 30 -5.22 27.88 -14.30
C ASN A 30 -4.59 27.68 -15.68
N PRO A 31 -3.72 26.66 -15.84
CA PRO A 31 -2.95 26.46 -17.07
C PRO A 31 -3.80 26.00 -18.25
N THR A 32 -5.01 25.47 -18.02
CA THR A 32 -5.94 25.01 -19.07
C THR A 32 -6.92 26.09 -19.53
N SER A 33 -6.78 27.32 -19.05
CA SER A 33 -7.63 28.45 -19.44
C SER A 33 -7.43 28.87 -20.90
N SER A 34 -8.47 29.41 -21.52
CA SER A 34 -8.44 29.92 -22.91
C SER A 34 -7.57 31.16 -23.12
N ILE A 35 -7.18 31.83 -22.03
CA ILE A 35 -6.25 32.97 -22.07
C ILE A 35 -4.81 32.51 -22.26
N ASN A 36 -4.50 31.25 -21.93
CA ASN A 36 -3.17 30.67 -22.11
C ASN A 36 -3.00 30.25 -23.58
N PRO A 37 -2.12 30.92 -24.36
CA PRO A 37 -1.85 30.50 -25.73
C PRO A 37 -1.07 29.18 -25.82
N PHE A 38 -0.52 28.70 -24.70
CA PHE A 38 0.25 27.47 -24.60
C PHE A 38 -0.35 26.54 -23.53
N PRO A 39 -1.58 26.04 -23.72
CA PRO A 39 -2.19 25.11 -22.77
C PRO A 39 -1.40 23.78 -22.73
N PRO A 40 -1.34 23.11 -21.58
CA PRO A 40 -0.68 21.81 -21.47
C PRO A 40 -1.39 20.78 -22.36
N ALA A 41 -0.62 19.83 -22.92
CA ALA A 41 -1.16 18.77 -23.74
C ALA A 41 -2.17 17.93 -22.94
N THR A 42 -3.33 17.67 -23.54
CA THR A 42 -4.34 16.79 -22.93
C THR A 42 -3.75 15.39 -22.79
N LEU A 43 -3.70 14.89 -21.55
CA LEU A 43 -3.23 13.52 -21.30
C LEU A 43 -4.13 12.52 -22.03
N PRO A 44 -3.56 11.46 -22.63
CA PRO A 44 -4.37 10.37 -23.14
C PRO A 44 -5.19 9.77 -21.98
N PRO A 45 -6.44 9.31 -22.24
CA PRO A 45 -7.27 8.74 -21.20
C PRO A 45 -6.55 7.54 -20.56
N THR A 46 -6.58 7.48 -19.23
CA THR A 46 -6.08 6.31 -18.49
C THR A 46 -6.91 5.10 -18.92
N ILE A 47 -6.27 4.14 -19.58
CA ILE A 47 -6.87 2.83 -19.82
C ILE A 47 -6.83 2.09 -18.49
N ASP A 48 -8.00 1.93 -17.87
CA ASP A 48 -8.18 1.02 -16.74
C ASP A 48 -8.10 -0.42 -17.25
N ILE A 49 -6.90 -0.99 -17.19
CA ILE A 49 -6.69 -2.41 -17.48
C ILE A 49 -7.07 -3.17 -16.19
N PRO A 50 -8.15 -3.97 -16.16
CA PRO A 50 -8.44 -4.80 -15.00
C PRO A 50 -7.27 -5.75 -14.78
N THR A 51 -6.66 -5.69 -13.60
CA THR A 51 -5.59 -6.61 -13.24
C THR A 51 -6.20 -8.00 -13.03
N SER A 52 -5.65 -9.02 -13.68
CA SER A 52 -5.98 -10.42 -13.40
C SER A 52 -5.36 -10.80 -12.06
N THR A 53 -5.93 -10.29 -10.97
CA THR A 53 -5.55 -10.74 -9.64
C THR A 53 -6.04 -12.17 -9.50
N ALA A 54 -5.13 -13.13 -9.66
CA ALA A 54 -5.45 -14.54 -9.50
C ALA A 54 -5.99 -14.76 -8.09
N THR A 55 -7.24 -15.20 -7.98
CA THR A 55 -7.82 -15.63 -6.70
C THR A 55 -6.99 -16.79 -6.17
N SER A 56 -6.34 -16.59 -5.02
CA SER A 56 -5.54 -17.64 -4.39
C SER A 56 -6.43 -18.84 -4.06
N VAL A 57 -6.08 -20.02 -4.55
CA VAL A 57 -6.74 -21.27 -4.17
C VAL A 57 -6.36 -21.58 -2.73
N MET A 58 -7.25 -21.29 -1.77
CA MET A 58 -7.06 -21.72 -0.39
C MET A 58 -7.35 -23.22 -0.27
N LEU A 59 -6.37 -23.98 0.21
CA LEU A 59 -6.61 -25.34 0.66
C LEU A 59 -7.47 -25.32 1.94
N PRO A 60 -8.34 -26.31 2.15
CA PRO A 60 -9.04 -26.48 3.42
C PRO A 60 -8.00 -26.66 4.56
N PRO A 61 -8.30 -26.21 5.79
CA PRO A 61 -7.39 -26.30 6.92
C PRO A 61 -7.24 -27.76 7.40
N THR A 62 -6.40 -28.54 6.73
CA THR A 62 -6.06 -29.92 7.10
C THR A 62 -4.82 -30.02 8.00
N TRP A 63 -4.25 -28.88 8.41
CA TRP A 63 -3.01 -28.81 9.19
C TRP A 63 -3.18 -29.08 10.68
N THR A 64 -4.39 -29.38 11.15
CA THR A 64 -4.63 -29.76 12.55
C THR A 64 -4.59 -31.28 12.69
N PRO A 65 -3.55 -31.88 13.30
CA PRO A 65 -3.53 -33.31 13.55
C PRO A 65 -4.65 -33.69 14.54
N THR A 66 -5.43 -34.72 14.20
CA THR A 66 -6.39 -35.30 15.14
C THR A 66 -5.62 -36.05 16.23
N VAL A 67 -5.80 -35.64 17.49
CA VAL A 67 -5.18 -36.31 18.64
C VAL A 67 -5.89 -37.65 18.88
N TYR A 68 -5.20 -38.75 18.63
CA TYR A 68 -5.66 -40.09 19.04
C TYR A 68 -5.20 -40.36 20.48
N TYR A 69 -6.14 -40.41 21.42
CA TYR A 69 -5.85 -40.84 22.79
C TYR A 69 -5.77 -42.36 22.81
N THR A 70 -4.58 -42.90 23.03
CA THR A 70 -4.40 -44.32 23.36
C THR A 70 -4.51 -44.46 24.88
N PRO A 71 -5.46 -45.24 25.43
CA PRO A 71 -5.57 -45.41 26.88
C PRO A 71 -4.33 -46.12 27.43
N THR A 72 -3.73 -45.55 28.47
CA THR A 72 -2.57 -46.14 29.15
C THR A 72 -2.98 -47.48 29.79
N PRO A 73 -2.29 -48.60 29.50
CA PRO A 73 -2.60 -49.88 30.12
C PRO A 73 -2.37 -49.80 31.64
N ARG A 74 -3.30 -50.38 32.41
CA ARG A 74 -3.23 -50.39 33.88
C ARG A 74 -2.01 -51.22 34.33
N PRO A 75 -1.22 -50.76 35.32
CA PRO A 75 -0.13 -51.57 35.86
C PRO A 75 -0.71 -52.90 36.38
N THR A 76 -0.21 -54.01 35.84
CA THR A 76 -0.61 -55.36 36.29
C THR A 76 0.21 -55.74 37.51
N SER A 77 -0.43 -56.34 38.49
CA SER A 77 0.18 -56.90 39.70
C SER A 77 1.30 -57.88 39.32
N THR A 78 2.56 -57.49 39.54
CA THR A 78 3.71 -58.39 39.39
C THR A 78 3.54 -59.59 40.32
N MET A 79 3.72 -60.81 39.81
CA MET A 79 3.64 -62.02 40.63
C MET A 79 4.78 -62.05 41.66
N PHE A 80 4.50 -62.57 42.85
CA PHE A 80 5.52 -62.75 43.88
C PHE A 80 6.60 -63.74 43.43
N PRO A 81 7.89 -63.52 43.79
CA PRO A 81 8.94 -64.48 43.48
C PRO A 81 8.66 -65.83 44.16
N THR A 82 8.92 -66.92 43.44
CA THR A 82 8.82 -68.29 43.97
C THR A 82 10.22 -68.76 44.39
N GLU A 83 10.37 -69.20 45.63
CA GLU A 83 11.62 -69.75 46.15
C GLU A 83 12.06 -70.97 45.32
N THR A 84 13.30 -70.97 44.85
CA THR A 84 13.88 -72.10 44.10
C THR A 84 14.66 -72.98 45.08
N PRO A 85 14.32 -74.28 45.25
CA PRO A 85 15.07 -75.15 46.15
C PRO A 85 16.48 -75.40 45.62
N LEU A 86 17.49 -75.14 46.45
CA LEU A 86 18.89 -75.39 46.16
C LEU A 86 19.16 -76.90 46.21
N VAL A 87 19.50 -77.50 45.06
CA VAL A 87 19.99 -78.88 44.98
C VAL A 87 21.49 -78.85 44.76
N LEU A 88 22.27 -79.27 45.76
CA LEU A 88 23.72 -79.42 45.66
C LEU A 88 24.06 -80.80 45.04
N PRO A 89 24.84 -80.87 43.94
CA PRO A 89 25.32 -82.15 43.42
C PRO A 89 26.41 -82.76 44.33
N LYS A 90 26.44 -84.09 44.41
CA LYS A 90 27.42 -84.90 45.16
C LYS A 90 28.78 -84.98 44.47
#